data_AF-A0A4Y2STE1-F1
#
_entry.id   AF-A0A4Y2STE1-F1
#
_cell.length_a   1.000
_cell.length_b   1.000
_cell.length_c   1.000
_cell.angle_alpha   90.00
_cell.angle_beta   90.00
_cell.angle_gamma   90.00
#
_symmetry.space_group_name_H-M   'P 1'
#
loop_
_entity.id
_entity.type
_entity.pdbx_description
1 polymer ?
#
loop_
_entity_poly.entity_id
_entity_poly.type
_entity_poly.pdbx_seq_one_letter_code
_entity_poly.pdbx_strand_id
1 'polypeptide(L)'
;MSKIITGVFGSRILQRKYDSVHEPLSKDRCFCFAARRSFCQDGDVIFCNDVNSLFKALGLQHNPQEWRLFIDSSNVSLKAVLVHNGIKHPSIPIGYAVRMKETYETLKHMLSSIEYSKHSWHVCAYLKVIAVLVGLQAGYTKFCCFLCQWDSRDRKKALHQEGVAQATVPHTGCEE
;
A
#
# COMPACT_ATOMS: atom_id res chain seq x y z
N MET A 1 38.18 22.16 -11.08
CA MET A 1 36.99 22.69 -11.79
C MET A 1 35.88 21.65 -11.67
N SER A 2 34.76 22.04 -11.03
CA SER A 2 33.36 21.60 -11.23
C SER A 2 32.97 20.11 -11.36
N LYS A 3 31.83 19.61 -10.85
CA LYS A 3 30.73 20.14 -10.02
C LYS A 3 29.88 18.93 -9.55
N ILE A 4 29.28 19.11 -8.38
CA ILE A 4 28.28 18.31 -7.65
C ILE A 4 27.07 17.91 -8.52
N ILE A 5 26.59 16.66 -8.39
CA ILE A 5 25.16 16.31 -8.14
C ILE A 5 25.12 15.05 -7.27
N THR A 6 25.09 15.25 -5.96
CA THR A 6 24.70 14.25 -4.96
C THR A 6 23.27 14.60 -4.55
N GLY A 7 22.30 13.74 -4.86
CA GLY A 7 20.90 13.90 -4.48
C GLY A 7 20.00 13.10 -5.42
N VAL A 8 18.90 12.46 -5.01
CA VAL A 8 18.10 12.57 -3.79
C VAL A 8 17.04 11.43 -3.87
N PHE A 9 16.52 11.00 -2.71
CA PHE A 9 15.44 10.00 -2.49
C PHE A 9 15.79 8.50 -2.44
N GLY A 10 16.75 8.17 -1.58
CA GLY A 10 16.65 6.93 -0.80
C GLY A 10 15.45 7.03 0.16
N SER A 11 14.54 6.07 0.10
CA SER A 11 13.35 6.02 0.95
C SER A 11 13.76 6.09 2.42
N ARG A 12 13.25 7.09 3.16
CA ARG A 12 13.63 7.44 4.56
C ARG A 12 13.41 6.33 5.63
N ILE A 13 13.08 5.10 5.22
CA ILE A 13 12.91 3.93 6.08
C ILE A 13 14.22 3.12 6.16
N LEU A 14 15.04 3.08 5.10
CA LEU A 14 16.27 2.26 5.11
C LEU A 14 17.46 2.91 5.86
N GLN A 15 17.45 4.22 6.11
CA GLN A 15 18.56 4.89 6.80
C GLN A 15 18.44 4.87 8.34
N ARG A 16 17.33 4.36 8.89
CA ARG A 16 17.03 4.47 10.33
C ARG A 16 16.85 3.08 10.97
N LYS A 17 18.00 2.51 11.37
CA LYS A 17 18.14 1.45 12.39
C LYS A 17 17.76 0.02 11.97
N TYR A 18 18.70 -0.68 11.35
CA TYR A 18 19.03 -2.04 11.77
C TYR A 18 20.44 -2.19 12.36
N ASP A 19 21.28 -1.14 12.28
CA ASP A 19 22.61 -1.14 12.89
C ASP A 19 22.68 -0.24 14.13
N SER A 20 23.33 -0.79 15.16
CA SER A 20 23.86 -0.17 16.37
C SER A 20 22.92 0.11 17.56
N VAL A 21 23.17 -0.74 18.57
CA VAL A 21 23.23 -0.52 20.01
C VAL A 21 23.54 0.94 20.41
N HIS A 22 22.85 1.38 21.47
CA HIS A 22 23.00 2.63 22.24
C HIS A 22 22.54 3.97 21.62
N GLU A 23 22.05 4.81 22.53
CA GLU A 23 21.65 6.23 22.42
C GLU A 23 20.21 6.58 21.95
N PRO A 24 19.45 7.33 22.79
CA PRO A 24 18.14 7.88 22.46
C PRO A 24 18.32 9.22 21.71
N LEU A 25 17.37 9.57 20.83
CA LEU A 25 16.91 10.93 20.50
C LEU A 25 16.35 11.02 19.05
N SER A 26 15.03 11.08 18.93
CA SER A 26 14.30 12.23 18.39
C SER A 26 12.79 11.96 18.49
N LYS A 27 12.03 12.98 18.89
CA LYS A 27 10.67 12.94 19.44
C LYS A 27 9.51 12.51 18.50
N ASP A 28 9.76 11.81 17.38
CA ASP A 28 8.74 11.69 16.31
C ASP A 28 8.41 10.31 15.75
N ARG A 29 8.64 9.21 16.48
CA ARG A 29 7.90 7.95 16.26
C ARG A 29 8.26 6.92 17.34
N CYS A 30 7.48 6.91 18.42
CA CYS A 30 7.44 5.78 19.35
C CYS A 30 6.74 4.60 18.67
N PHE A 31 7.43 3.94 17.74
CA PHE A 31 7.05 2.59 17.39
C PHE A 31 7.48 1.70 18.55
N CYS A 32 6.55 1.46 19.48
CA CYS A 32 6.79 0.78 20.74
C CYS A 32 7.50 -0.57 20.50
N PHE A 33 8.47 -0.94 21.34
CA PHE A 33 9.08 -2.28 21.28
C PHE A 33 8.02 -3.40 21.34
N ALA A 34 6.89 -3.15 22.02
CA ALA A 34 5.72 -4.03 22.05
C ALA A 34 5.11 -4.30 20.67
N ALA A 35 5.12 -3.31 19.76
CA ALA A 35 4.62 -3.45 18.40
C ALA A 35 5.51 -4.34 17.51
N ARG A 36 6.78 -4.59 17.89
CA ARG A 36 7.64 -5.51 17.11
C ARG A 36 7.14 -6.95 17.10
N ARG A 37 6.42 -7.37 18.14
CA ARG A 37 5.93 -8.76 18.25
C ARG A 37 4.84 -9.10 17.24
N SER A 38 4.17 -8.10 16.67
CA SER A 38 3.13 -8.30 15.66
C SER A 38 3.66 -8.34 14.24
N PHE A 39 4.98 -8.30 14.03
CA PHE A 39 5.58 -8.32 12.68
C PHE A 39 6.27 -9.65 12.41
N CYS A 40 6.03 -10.16 11.22
CA CYS A 40 6.69 -11.32 10.65
C CYS A 40 7.48 -10.89 9.41
N GLN A 41 8.47 -11.70 9.05
CA GLN A 41 9.23 -11.56 7.82
C GLN A 41 9.10 -12.85 7.01
N ASP A 42 8.73 -12.70 5.73
CA ASP A 42 8.74 -13.76 4.73
C ASP A 42 9.54 -13.26 3.52
N GLY A 43 10.74 -13.82 3.35
CA GLY A 43 11.71 -13.32 2.37
C GLY A 43 12.01 -11.82 2.53
N ASP A 44 11.77 -11.06 1.47
CA ASP A 44 11.95 -9.61 1.43
C ASP A 44 10.72 -8.81 1.90
N VAL A 45 9.65 -9.48 2.37
CA VAL A 45 8.42 -8.85 2.86
C VAL A 45 8.37 -8.92 4.39
N ILE A 46 8.25 -7.75 5.02
CA ILE A 46 7.97 -7.59 6.45
C ILE A 46 6.52 -7.13 6.57
N PHE A 47 5.71 -7.79 7.40
CA PHE A 47 4.29 -7.49 7.51
C PHE A 47 3.77 -7.71 8.92
N CYS A 48 2.70 -7.01 9.26
CA CYS A 48 1.98 -7.18 10.51
C CYS A 48 1.03 -8.38 10.40
N ASN A 49 1.28 -9.44 11.15
CA ASN A 49 0.44 -10.64 11.15
C ASN A 49 -0.75 -10.54 12.12
N ASP A 50 -0.69 -9.63 13.10
CA ASP A 50 -1.79 -9.37 14.04
C ASP A 50 -1.97 -7.86 14.24
N VAL A 51 -2.85 -7.29 13.43
CA VAL A 51 -3.17 -5.85 13.46
C VAL A 51 -3.90 -5.47 14.74
N ASN A 52 -4.73 -6.35 15.32
CA ASN A 52 -5.42 -6.03 16.57
C ASN A 52 -4.44 -5.89 17.74
N SER A 53 -3.46 -6.80 17.83
CA SER A 53 -2.38 -6.69 18.81
C SER A 53 -1.52 -5.45 18.60
N LEU A 54 -1.25 -5.08 17.34
CA LEU A 54 -0.55 -3.83 17.01
C LEU A 54 -1.31 -2.60 17.55
N PHE A 55 -2.61 -2.50 17.27
CA PHE A 55 -3.44 -1.40 17.76
C PHE A 55 -3.49 -1.35 19.30
N LYS A 56 -3.65 -2.51 19.94
CA LYS A 56 -3.61 -2.63 21.41
C LYS A 56 -2.27 -2.16 21.99
N ALA A 57 -1.15 -2.53 21.37
CA ALA A 57 0.19 -2.11 21.79
C ALA A 57 0.43 -0.60 21.60
N LEU A 58 -0.26 0.02 20.64
CA LEU A 58 -0.25 1.46 20.42
C LEU A 58 -1.24 2.22 21.31
N GLY A 59 -2.05 1.53 22.11
CA GLY A 59 -3.10 2.16 22.91
C GLY A 59 -4.23 2.76 22.07
N LEU A 60 -4.46 2.23 20.87
CA LEU A 60 -5.48 2.69 19.93
C LEU A 60 -6.60 1.67 19.82
N GLN A 61 -7.82 2.13 19.60
CA GLN A 61 -8.94 1.27 19.26
C GLN A 61 -8.92 0.95 17.76
N HIS A 62 -9.04 -0.33 17.40
CA HIS A 62 -9.11 -0.74 16.01
C HIS A 62 -10.57 -0.77 15.53
N ASN A 63 -10.96 0.25 14.76
CA ASN A 63 -12.20 0.25 13.99
C ASN A 63 -11.87 0.28 12.49
N PRO A 64 -11.95 -0.84 11.74
CA PRO A 64 -11.53 -0.89 10.34
C PRO A 64 -12.16 0.18 9.44
N GLN A 65 -13.38 0.62 9.73
CA GLN A 65 -14.09 1.65 8.94
C GLN A 65 -13.46 3.05 9.04
N GLU A 66 -12.67 3.30 10.09
CA GLU A 66 -11.97 4.56 10.30
C GLU A 66 -10.59 4.62 9.64
N TRP A 67 -10.13 3.51 9.06
CA TRP A 67 -8.81 3.39 8.47
C TRP A 67 -8.87 3.01 6.99
N ARG A 68 -7.93 3.53 6.22
CA ARG A 68 -7.70 3.18 4.82
C ARG A 68 -6.35 2.54 4.67
N LEU A 69 -6.27 1.55 3.80
CA LEU A 69 -5.00 0.95 3.43
C LEU A 69 -4.35 1.79 2.33
N PHE A 70 -3.25 2.46 2.64
CA PHE A 70 -2.43 3.16 1.67
C PHE A 70 -1.28 2.27 1.16
N ILE A 71 -1.21 2.06 -0.16
CA ILE A 71 -0.12 1.32 -0.80
C ILE A 71 0.76 2.29 -1.61
N ASP A 72 1.98 2.47 -1.12
CA ASP A 72 3.04 3.26 -1.76
C ASP A 72 4.00 2.31 -2.50
N SER A 73 4.16 2.52 -3.79
CA SER A 73 5.08 1.74 -4.62
C SER A 73 6.19 2.62 -5.17
N SER A 74 7.43 2.19 -5.00
CA SER A 74 8.60 2.72 -5.69
C SER A 74 9.19 1.67 -6.63
N ASN A 75 10.19 2.04 -7.42
CA ASN A 75 10.89 1.10 -8.30
C ASN A 75 11.58 -0.05 -7.55
N VAL A 76 11.82 0.11 -6.24
CA VAL A 76 12.64 -0.80 -5.42
C VAL A 76 11.95 -1.22 -4.13
N SER A 77 10.72 -0.80 -3.88
CA SER A 77 10.03 -1.13 -2.62
C SER A 77 8.52 -0.95 -2.71
N LEU A 78 7.79 -1.73 -1.91
CA LEU A 78 6.37 -1.51 -1.64
C LEU A 78 6.16 -1.24 -0.15
N LYS A 79 5.18 -0.39 0.18
CA LYS A 79 4.81 -0.11 1.57
C LYS A 79 3.30 -0.13 1.71
N ALA A 80 2.83 -0.81 2.75
CA ALA A 80 1.45 -0.83 3.17
C ALA A 80 1.34 -0.07 4.50
N VAL A 81 0.53 0.98 4.51
CA VAL A 81 0.39 1.88 5.64
C VAL A 81 -1.09 2.14 5.89
N LEU A 82 -1.56 1.96 7.12
CA LEU A 82 -2.90 2.37 7.53
C LEU A 82 -2.92 3.87 7.78
N VAL A 83 -3.89 4.54 7.19
CA VAL A 83 -4.12 5.98 7.32
C VAL A 83 -5.52 6.21 7.87
N HIS A 84 -5.61 6.96 8.95
CA HIS A 84 -6.89 7.27 9.59
C HIS A 84 -7.67 8.34 8.82
N ASN A 85 -8.96 8.12 8.59
CA ASN A 85 -9.85 8.98 7.80
C ASN A 85 -9.88 10.44 8.28
N GLY A 86 -9.94 10.65 9.59
CA GLY A 86 -9.96 11.99 10.19
C GLY A 86 -8.59 12.58 10.51
N ILE A 87 -7.49 11.90 10.13
CA ILE A 87 -6.09 12.31 10.41
C ILE A 87 -5.80 12.55 11.92
N LYS A 88 -6.72 12.15 12.80
CA LYS A 88 -6.58 12.24 14.27
C LYS A 88 -5.45 11.37 14.82
N HIS A 89 -5.08 10.32 14.10
CA HIS A 89 -4.06 9.36 14.48
C HIS A 89 -2.92 9.34 13.47
N PRO A 90 -1.68 9.07 13.91
CA PRO A 90 -0.56 8.91 13.01
C PRO A 90 -0.78 7.72 12.09
N SER A 91 -0.14 7.75 10.92
CA SER A 91 -0.15 6.61 10.01
C SER A 91 0.63 5.43 10.60
N ILE A 92 0.07 4.23 10.44
CA ILE A 92 0.61 3.00 11.03
C ILE A 92 1.16 2.13 9.90
N PRO A 93 2.48 1.94 9.79
CA PRO A 93 3.02 1.00 8.81
C PRO A 93 2.63 -0.42 9.21
N ILE A 94 2.04 -1.18 8.29
CA ILE A 94 1.64 -2.58 8.50
C ILE A 94 2.32 -3.55 7.54
N GLY A 95 3.03 -3.04 6.52
CA GLY A 95 3.83 -3.89 5.65
C GLY A 95 4.87 -3.11 4.86
N TYR A 96 5.96 -3.80 4.54
CA TYR A 96 7.08 -3.27 3.78
C TYR A 96 7.73 -4.39 2.98
N ALA A 97 7.94 -4.19 1.68
CA ALA A 97 8.69 -5.10 0.84
C ALA A 97 9.89 -4.40 0.20
N VAL A 98 11.06 -5.04 0.25
CA VAL A 98 12.31 -4.53 -0.32
C VAL A 98 12.59 -5.21 -1.64
N ARG A 99 13.15 -4.48 -2.62
CA ARG A 99 13.56 -4.99 -3.95
C ARG A 99 12.46 -5.68 -4.76
N MET A 100 11.20 -5.53 -4.35
CA MET A 100 10.08 -6.11 -5.07
C MET A 100 9.51 -5.12 -6.08
N LYS A 101 9.27 -5.61 -7.30
CA LYS A 101 8.52 -4.88 -8.32
C LYS A 101 7.04 -4.90 -8.00
N GLU A 102 6.38 -3.83 -8.39
CA GLU A 102 4.93 -3.71 -8.42
C GLU A 102 4.35 -4.63 -9.50
N THR A 103 4.11 -5.89 -9.12
CA THR A 103 3.45 -6.90 -9.93
C THR A 103 2.21 -7.39 -9.18
N TYR A 104 1.28 -8.02 -9.90
CA TYR A 104 0.08 -8.57 -9.30
C TYR A 104 0.41 -9.58 -8.21
N GLU A 105 1.34 -10.51 -8.46
CA GLU A 105 1.73 -11.53 -7.49
C GLU A 105 2.36 -10.93 -6.24
N THR A 106 3.21 -9.90 -6.41
CA THR A 106 3.81 -9.20 -5.27
C THR A 106 2.75 -8.53 -4.40
N LEU A 107 1.83 -7.79 -5.02
CA LEU A 107 0.79 -7.06 -4.31
C LEU A 107 -0.19 -8.03 -3.64
N LYS A 108 -0.56 -9.10 -4.33
CA LYS A 108 -1.38 -10.19 -3.79
C LYS A 108 -0.72 -10.82 -2.57
N HIS A 109 0.56 -11.18 -2.66
CA HIS A 109 1.29 -11.74 -1.53
C HIS A 109 1.31 -10.76 -0.34
N MET A 110 1.62 -9.48 -0.57
CA MET A 110 1.61 -8.46 0.48
C MET A 110 0.25 -8.30 1.15
N LEU A 111 -0.84 -8.29 0.38
CA LEU A 111 -2.22 -8.18 0.88
C LEU A 111 -2.67 -9.43 1.65
N SER A 112 -2.25 -10.62 1.20
CA SER A 112 -2.49 -11.88 1.90
C SER A 112 -1.76 -11.94 3.24
N SER A 113 -0.50 -11.47 3.30
CA SER A 113 0.29 -11.51 4.52
C SER A 113 -0.25 -10.62 5.63
N ILE A 114 -0.90 -9.49 5.29
CA ILE A 114 -1.59 -8.61 6.25
C ILE A 114 -3.06 -9.03 6.51
N GLU A 115 -3.47 -10.20 6.01
CA GLU A 115 -4.84 -10.71 6.15
C GLU A 115 -5.93 -9.70 5.75
N TYR A 116 -5.72 -8.98 4.63
CA TYR A 116 -6.59 -7.86 4.20
C TYR A 116 -8.10 -8.20 4.19
N SER A 117 -8.47 -9.43 3.84
CA SER A 117 -9.86 -9.89 3.77
C SER A 117 -10.61 -9.82 5.11
N LYS A 118 -9.91 -9.86 6.26
CA LYS A 118 -10.54 -9.75 7.58
C LYS A 118 -10.98 -8.33 7.92
N HIS A 119 -10.32 -7.33 7.31
CA HIS A 119 -10.48 -5.94 7.68
C HIS A 119 -11.23 -5.13 6.64
N SER A 120 -11.16 -5.53 5.36
CA SER A 120 -11.88 -4.90 4.26
C SER A 120 -11.69 -3.38 4.19
N TRP A 121 -10.47 -2.91 4.52
CA TRP A 121 -10.16 -1.48 4.46
C TRP A 121 -10.31 -0.95 3.04
N HIS A 122 -10.77 0.29 2.89
CA HIS A 122 -10.68 0.94 1.58
C HIS A 122 -9.22 1.12 1.16
N VAL A 123 -8.88 0.61 -0.03
CA VAL A 123 -7.53 0.75 -0.61
C VAL A 123 -7.38 2.10 -1.28
N CYS A 124 -6.31 2.80 -0.93
CA CYS A 124 -5.82 4.00 -1.60
C CYS A 124 -4.40 3.72 -2.09
N ALA A 125 -4.13 3.91 -3.36
CA ALA A 125 -2.80 3.66 -3.91
C ALA A 125 -2.57 4.54 -5.14
N TYR A 126 -1.33 4.53 -5.62
CA TYR A 126 -1.02 5.12 -6.91
C TYR A 126 -1.81 4.45 -8.03
N LEU A 127 -2.10 5.23 -9.08
CA LEU A 127 -2.90 4.78 -10.23
C LEU A 127 -2.40 3.45 -10.81
N LYS A 128 -1.09 3.30 -10.87
CA LYS A 128 -0.42 2.11 -11.39
C LYS A 128 -0.71 0.89 -10.52
N VAL A 129 -0.71 1.04 -9.19
CA VAL A 129 -0.98 -0.07 -8.24
C VAL A 129 -2.41 -0.50 -8.37
N ILE A 130 -3.33 0.48 -8.43
CA ILE A 130 -4.75 0.21 -8.68
C ILE A 130 -4.93 -0.51 -10.02
N ALA A 131 -4.29 -0.05 -11.09
CA ALA A 131 -4.33 -0.70 -12.40
C ALA A 131 -3.87 -2.16 -12.34
N VAL A 132 -2.74 -2.44 -11.67
CA VAL A 132 -2.24 -3.81 -11.48
C VAL A 132 -3.23 -4.67 -10.69
N LEU A 133 -3.81 -4.12 -9.61
CA LEU A 133 -4.78 -4.84 -8.77
C LEU A 133 -6.09 -5.17 -9.51
N VAL A 134 -6.55 -4.29 -10.40
CA VAL A 134 -7.77 -4.52 -11.22
C VAL A 134 -7.52 -5.34 -12.48
N GLY A 135 -6.28 -5.83 -12.70
CA GLY A 135 -5.95 -6.69 -13.83
C GLY A 135 -5.67 -5.94 -15.15
N LEU A 136 -5.41 -4.63 -15.10
CA LEU A 136 -4.97 -3.87 -16.27
C LEU A 136 -3.53 -4.23 -16.64
N GLN A 137 -3.39 -5.05 -17.67
CA GLN A 137 -2.10 -5.54 -18.14
C GLN A 137 -1.36 -4.49 -18.98
N ALA A 138 -0.07 -4.31 -18.72
CA ALA A 138 0.80 -3.49 -19.55
C ALA A 138 0.82 -4.00 -21.00
N GLY A 139 0.53 -3.12 -21.97
CA GLY A 139 0.51 -3.45 -23.40
C GLY A 139 -0.89 -3.64 -23.99
N TYR A 140 -1.93 -3.85 -23.17
CA TYR A 140 -3.32 -3.86 -23.67
C TYR A 140 -3.87 -2.43 -23.73
N THR A 141 -3.55 -1.74 -24.83
CA THR A 141 -3.82 -0.31 -24.94
C THR A 141 -5.27 0.03 -25.22
N LYS A 142 -6.09 -0.91 -25.71
CA LYS A 142 -7.45 -0.59 -26.20
C LYS A 142 -8.30 0.08 -25.12
N PHE A 143 -8.42 -0.54 -23.95
CA PHE A 143 -9.15 0.01 -22.81
C PHE A 143 -8.20 0.25 -21.65
N CYS A 144 -7.31 1.24 -21.78
CA CYS A 144 -6.26 1.50 -20.80
C CYS A 144 -6.74 2.22 -19.52
N CYS A 145 -7.99 2.69 -19.50
CA CYS A 145 -8.57 3.43 -18.38
C CYS A 145 -9.28 2.45 -17.43
N PHE A 146 -8.84 2.35 -16.18
CA PHE A 146 -9.56 1.54 -15.18
C PHE A 146 -10.89 2.17 -14.74
N LEU A 147 -11.05 3.48 -14.91
CA LEU A 147 -12.27 4.21 -14.57
C LEU A 147 -13.34 4.12 -15.66
N CYS A 148 -12.95 3.76 -16.88
CA CYS A 148 -13.78 3.98 -18.06
C CYS A 148 -13.42 3.06 -19.22
N GLN A 149 -14.39 2.57 -19.99
CA GLN A 149 -14.14 1.76 -21.19
C GLN A 149 -13.75 2.63 -22.40
N TRP A 150 -12.85 3.59 -22.19
CA TRP A 150 -12.36 4.44 -23.26
C TRP A 150 -11.54 3.63 -24.26
N ASP A 151 -12.01 3.56 -25.51
CA ASP A 151 -11.24 2.97 -26.61
C ASP A 151 -10.15 3.95 -27.07
N SER A 152 -8.91 3.73 -26.65
CA SER A 152 -7.77 4.57 -27.03
C SER A 152 -7.48 4.55 -28.54
N ARG A 153 -8.04 3.58 -29.28
CA ARG A 153 -7.86 3.42 -30.72
C ARG A 153 -8.94 4.16 -31.51
N ASP A 154 -10.03 4.57 -30.86
CA ASP A 154 -11.10 5.32 -31.51
C ASP A 154 -10.72 6.80 -31.66
N ARG A 155 -10.16 7.13 -32.83
CA ARG A 155 -9.80 8.52 -33.20
C ARG A 155 -11.00 9.39 -33.55
N LYS A 156 -12.24 8.86 -33.57
CA LYS A 156 -13.44 9.58 -34.02
C LYS A 156 -14.32 10.07 -32.87
N LYS A 157 -14.19 9.52 -31.66
CA LYS A 157 -15.01 9.90 -30.50
C LYS A 157 -14.14 10.43 -29.36
N ALA A 158 -13.62 11.64 -29.54
CA ALA A 158 -12.98 12.37 -28.46
C ALA A 158 -14.05 12.90 -27.48
N LEU A 159 -14.31 12.15 -26.39
CA LEU A 159 -15.04 12.52 -25.18
C LEU A 159 -16.54 12.75 -25.35
N HIS A 160 -17.30 11.66 -25.20
CA HIS A 160 -18.61 11.73 -24.57
C HIS A 160 -18.46 11.25 -23.13
N GLN A 161 -18.47 12.18 -22.17
CA GLN A 161 -18.59 11.82 -20.76
C GLN A 161 -20.07 11.56 -20.47
N GLU A 162 -20.45 10.29 -20.35
CA GLU A 162 -21.68 9.92 -19.66
C GLU A 162 -21.33 9.11 -18.41
N GLY A 163 -21.76 9.64 -17.27
CA GLY A 163 -22.03 8.92 -16.03
C GLY A 163 -20.91 8.08 -15.43
N VAL A 164 -20.34 8.55 -14.32
CA VAL A 164 -19.50 7.74 -13.43
C VAL A 164 -20.34 6.57 -12.90
N ALA A 165 -20.17 5.37 -13.47
CA ALA A 165 -20.71 4.15 -12.90
C ALA A 165 -19.88 3.76 -11.67
N GLN A 166 -20.53 3.70 -10.50
CA GLN A 166 -19.91 3.15 -9.29
C GLN A 166 -19.61 1.66 -9.52
N ALA A 167 -18.33 1.28 -9.43
CA ALA A 167 -17.91 -0.10 -9.49
C ALA A 167 -18.14 -0.77 -8.12
N THR A 168 -19.17 -1.62 -8.02
CA THR A 168 -19.33 -2.55 -6.90
C THR A 168 -18.66 -3.87 -7.27
N VAL A 169 -17.82 -4.39 -6.37
CA VAL A 169 -17.15 -5.69 -6.54
C VAL A 169 -18.19 -6.81 -6.44
N PRO A 170 -18.31 -7.73 -7.42
CA PRO A 170 -19.22 -8.86 -7.29
C PRO A 170 -18.69 -9.83 -6.23
N HIS A 171 -19.54 -10.16 -5.26
CA HIS A 171 -19.36 -11.31 -4.39
C HIS A 171 -19.50 -12.58 -5.25
N THR A 172 -18.41 -13.32 -5.42
CA THR A 172 -18.47 -14.70 -5.90
C THR A 172 -19.09 -15.55 -4.80
N GLY A 173 -20.39 -15.80 -4.91
CA GLY A 173 -21.03 -16.93 -4.25
C GLY A 173 -20.50 -18.22 -4.86
N CYS A 174 -19.87 -19.05 -4.03
CA CYS A 174 -19.77 -20.48 -4.29
C CYS A 174 -21.13 -21.08 -3.93
N GLU A 175 -21.81 -21.69 -4.89
CA GLU A 175 -22.83 -22.70 -4.62
C GLU A 175 -22.55 -23.90 -5.52
N GLU A 176 -22.85 -25.07 -4.96
CA GLU A 176 -22.34 -26.42 -5.23
C GLU A 176 -22.55 -26.99 -6.63
#